data_AF-A0A961I0P7-F1
#
_entry.id   AF-A0A961I0P7-F1
#
_cell.length_a   1.000
_cell.length_b   1.000
_cell.length_c   1.000
_cell.angle_alpha   90.00
_cell.angle_beta   90.00
_cell.angle_gamma   90.00
#
_symmetry.space_group_name_H-M   'P 1'
#
loop_
_entity.id
_entity.type
_entity.pdbx_description
1 polymer ?
#
loop_
_entity_poly.entity_id
_entity_poly.type
_entity_poly.pdbx_seq_one_letter_code
_entity_poly.pdbx_strand_id
1 'polypeptide(L)'
;MFDLRPVGYVIGLLVAILGATMILPMLVDLAEGRGHWTVFLESGVITVLVGGGIALSCVNGVREGLTIQQTFLLTTGVWAALPVFGALPLMMGATELRFVDGYFEAMSGLTTTGSTVITGLDNLPKGINLWRGLLQWLGGIGIIVVAMVFLPELRVGGMQIFRSEAFDTMGKILPRATAIAGQISVVYLALTLACIASYFTLGMNAFDATMHALTTVSTGGFSSYDASFGTFSGPLEYVASVFMVLAALPFVRYVQLLNGRAQP
;
A
#
# COMPACT_ATOMS: atom_id res chain seq x y z
N MET A 1 -15.54 24.53 17.91
CA MET A 1 -14.10 24.36 17.58
C MET A 1 -13.96 23.14 16.70
N PHE A 2 -13.13 23.20 15.66
CA PHE A 2 -12.86 22.06 14.78
C PHE A 2 -12.03 21.03 15.54
N ASP A 3 -12.59 19.84 15.79
CA ASP A 3 -11.91 18.79 16.57
C ASP A 3 -11.04 17.93 15.65
N LEU A 4 -9.72 17.96 15.87
CA LEU A 4 -8.72 17.23 15.09
C LEU A 4 -8.50 15.81 15.59
N ARG A 5 -8.94 15.49 16.81
CA ARG A 5 -8.67 14.21 17.45
C ARG A 5 -9.20 13.01 16.65
N PRO A 6 -10.41 13.01 16.07
CA PRO A 6 -10.84 11.90 15.20
C PRO A 6 -9.89 11.60 14.04
N VAL A 7 -9.31 12.65 13.44
CA VAL A 7 -8.36 12.52 12.33
C VAL A 7 -7.02 11.97 12.84
N GLY A 8 -6.51 12.56 13.93
CA GLY A 8 -5.28 12.10 14.59
C GLY A 8 -5.37 10.64 15.04
N TYR A 9 -6.53 10.20 15.52
CA TYR A 9 -6.77 8.81 15.91
C TYR A 9 -6.55 7.83 14.75
N VAL A 10 -7.16 8.09 13.59
CA VAL A 10 -7.03 7.20 12.41
C VAL A 10 -5.62 7.25 11.85
N ILE A 11 -4.99 8.43 11.74
CA ILE A 11 -3.59 8.56 11.29
C ILE A 11 -2.66 7.78 12.22
N GLY A 12 -2.82 7.92 13.55
CA GLY A 12 -2.01 7.21 14.52
C GLY A 12 -2.12 5.69 14.40
N LEU A 13 -3.34 5.16 14.20
CA LEU A 13 -3.55 3.73 13.94
C LEU A 13 -2.86 3.26 12.65
N LEU A 14 -2.99 4.02 11.56
CA LEU A 14 -2.36 3.67 10.28
C LEU A 14 -0.83 3.71 10.36
N VAL A 15 -0.27 4.69 11.08
CA VAL A 15 1.17 4.75 11.37
C VAL A 15 1.59 3.54 12.20
N ALA A 16 0.85 3.17 13.26
CA ALA A 16 1.18 2.00 14.05
C ALA A 16 1.13 0.69 13.24
N ILE A 17 0.15 0.55 12.34
CA ILE A 17 0.05 -0.59 11.42
C ILE A 17 1.26 -0.61 10.47
N LEU A 18 1.65 0.53 9.89
CA LEU A 18 2.84 0.64 9.05
C LEU A 18 4.11 0.22 9.81
N GLY A 19 4.24 0.60 11.08
CA GLY A 19 5.36 0.16 11.92
C GLY A 19 5.35 -1.36 12.15
N ALA A 20 4.18 -1.95 12.36
CA ALA A 20 4.04 -3.39 12.53
C ALA A 20 4.40 -4.18 11.25
N THR A 21 4.12 -3.65 10.06
CA THR A 21 4.47 -4.33 8.80
C THR A 21 5.98 -4.39 8.55
N MET A 22 6.79 -3.56 9.21
CA MET A 22 8.26 -3.63 9.16
C MET A 22 8.82 -4.95 9.73
N ILE A 23 8.01 -5.75 10.44
CA ILE A 23 8.39 -7.10 10.85
C ILE A 23 8.68 -8.01 9.64
N LEU A 24 8.02 -7.79 8.50
CA LEU A 24 8.21 -8.61 7.29
C LEU A 24 9.62 -8.47 6.70
N PRO A 25 10.10 -7.25 6.37
CA PRO A 25 11.48 -7.08 5.91
C PRO A 25 12.51 -7.42 7.00
N MET A 26 12.20 -7.22 8.29
CA MET A 26 13.06 -7.67 9.39
C MET A 26 13.31 -9.18 9.35
N LEU A 27 12.26 -9.99 9.16
CA LEU A 27 12.36 -11.45 9.06
C LEU A 27 13.16 -11.87 7.83
N VAL A 28 13.03 -11.15 6.72
CA VAL A 28 13.82 -11.41 5.51
C VAL A 28 15.30 -11.09 5.72
N ASP A 29 15.63 -9.97 6.36
CA ASP A 29 17.03 -9.64 6.67
C ASP A 29 17.65 -10.60 7.70
N LEU A 30 16.86 -11.09 8.65
CA LEU A 30 17.28 -12.15 9.58
C LEU A 30 17.62 -13.44 8.84
N ALA A 31 16.78 -13.83 7.88
CA ALA A 31 17.03 -15.01 7.04
C ALA A 31 18.20 -14.81 6.07
N GLU A 32 18.43 -13.58 5.61
CA GLU A 32 19.57 -13.24 4.74
C GLU A 32 20.90 -13.27 5.50
N GLY A 33 20.90 -13.02 6.82
CA GLY A 33 22.07 -13.15 7.68
C GLY A 33 23.12 -12.04 7.53
N ARG A 34 22.79 -10.94 6.83
CA ARG A 34 23.70 -9.78 6.61
C ARG A 34 23.71 -8.76 7.75
N GLY A 35 22.87 -8.92 8.77
CA GLY A 35 22.85 -8.06 9.96
C GLY A 35 22.07 -6.75 9.84
N HIS A 36 21.35 -6.50 8.73
CA HIS A 36 20.57 -5.27 8.53
C HIS A 36 19.19 -5.25 9.22
N TRP A 37 18.76 -6.37 9.81
CA TRP A 37 17.44 -6.51 10.41
C TRP A 37 17.16 -5.54 11.57
N THR A 38 18.20 -5.08 12.28
CA THR A 38 18.07 -4.16 13.43
C THR A 38 17.42 -2.84 13.02
N VAL A 39 17.69 -2.38 11.80
CA VAL A 39 17.13 -1.14 11.23
C VAL A 39 15.60 -1.21 11.19
N PHE A 40 15.05 -2.35 10.77
CA PHE A 40 13.60 -2.56 10.73
C PHE A 40 12.99 -2.74 12.12
N LEU A 41 13.71 -3.35 13.07
CA LEU A 41 13.27 -3.41 14.45
C LEU A 41 13.17 -2.00 15.07
N GLU A 42 14.23 -1.20 14.95
CA GLU A 42 14.29 0.16 15.49
C GLU A 42 13.23 1.07 14.84
N SER A 43 13.17 1.07 13.51
CA SER A 43 12.18 1.84 12.75
C SER A 43 10.75 1.41 13.10
N GLY A 44 10.51 0.09 13.21
CA GLY A 44 9.22 -0.47 13.55
C GLY A 44 8.77 -0.07 14.96
N VAL A 45 9.65 -0.18 15.95
CA VAL A 45 9.36 0.22 17.34
C VAL A 45 9.07 1.72 17.42
N ILE A 46 9.89 2.57 16.81
CA ILE A 46 9.66 4.03 16.79
C ILE A 46 8.30 4.32 16.17
N THR A 47 8.01 3.72 15.01
CA THR A 47 6.77 3.95 14.27
C THR A 47 5.54 3.48 15.04
N VAL A 48 5.58 2.29 15.65
CA VAL A 48 4.48 1.76 16.47
C VAL A 48 4.24 2.62 17.70
N LEU A 49 5.29 3.02 18.42
CA LEU A 49 5.16 3.84 19.63
C LEU A 49 4.63 5.23 19.32
N VAL A 50 5.13 5.88 18.27
CA VAL A 50 4.65 7.22 17.87
C VAL A 50 3.21 7.14 17.37
N GLY A 51 2.89 6.21 16.46
CA GLY A 51 1.53 6.03 15.94
C GLY A 51 0.54 5.67 17.05
N GLY A 52 0.90 4.70 17.90
CA GLY A 52 0.10 4.29 19.05
C GLY A 52 -0.09 5.42 20.06
N GLY A 53 0.95 6.20 20.35
CA GLY A 53 0.87 7.37 21.23
C GLY A 53 -0.07 8.45 20.68
N ILE A 54 -0.02 8.74 19.38
CA ILE A 54 -0.94 9.66 18.71
C ILE A 54 -2.38 9.13 18.81
N ALA A 55 -2.60 7.85 18.52
CA ALA A 55 -3.92 7.24 18.58
C ALA A 55 -4.50 7.30 20.01
N LEU A 56 -3.73 6.88 21.02
CA LEU A 56 -4.16 6.92 22.42
C LEU A 56 -4.47 8.34 22.89
N SER A 57 -3.68 9.34 22.46
CA SER A 57 -3.92 10.75 22.81
C SER A 57 -5.19 11.31 22.18
N CYS A 58 -5.67 10.71 21.09
CA CYS A 58 -6.82 11.17 20.32
C CYS A 58 -8.10 10.35 20.55
N VAL A 59 -8.03 9.23 21.26
CA VAL A 59 -9.15 8.27 21.41
C VAL A 59 -10.40 8.91 22.02
N ASN A 60 -10.23 9.87 22.92
CA ASN A 60 -11.33 10.58 23.58
C ASN A 60 -12.11 11.54 22.65
N GLY A 61 -11.63 11.75 21.42
CA GLY A 61 -12.29 12.56 20.41
C GLY A 61 -13.16 11.76 19.45
N VAL A 62 -13.06 10.43 19.44
CA VAL A 62 -13.76 9.56 18.48
C VAL A 62 -15.28 9.66 18.70
N ARG A 63 -16.01 9.92 17.60
CA ARG A 63 -17.47 10.02 17.55
C ARG A 63 -18.00 9.15 16.39
N GLU A 64 -19.33 9.02 16.27
CA GLU A 64 -19.94 8.33 15.13
C GLU A 64 -19.66 9.09 13.81
N GLY A 65 -18.68 8.59 13.06
CA GLY A 65 -18.31 9.12 11.75
C GLY A 65 -17.40 10.35 11.78
N LEU A 66 -16.81 10.65 10.62
CA LEU A 66 -16.03 11.85 10.37
C LEU A 66 -16.88 12.89 9.63
N THR A 67 -16.70 14.17 9.96
CA THR A 67 -17.27 15.25 9.14
C THR A 67 -16.55 15.32 7.79
N ILE A 68 -17.18 15.95 6.78
CA ILE A 68 -16.58 16.12 5.44
C ILE A 68 -15.19 16.77 5.53
N GLN A 69 -15.06 17.83 6.34
CA GLN A 69 -13.78 18.54 6.55
C GLN A 69 -12.72 17.63 7.22
N GLN A 70 -13.13 16.81 8.18
CA GLN A 70 -12.25 15.82 8.80
C GLN A 70 -11.83 14.73 7.81
N THR A 71 -12.72 14.30 6.91
CA THR A 71 -12.41 13.33 5.85
C THR A 71 -11.40 13.88 4.85
N PHE A 72 -11.54 15.15 4.43
CA PHE A 72 -10.52 15.81 3.59
C PHE A 72 -9.17 15.87 4.31
N LEU A 73 -9.17 16.33 5.56
CA LEU A 73 -7.93 16.43 6.34
C LEU A 73 -7.30 15.06 6.59
N LEU A 74 -8.11 14.03 6.84
CA LEU A 74 -7.65 12.66 7.00
C LEU A 74 -6.98 12.17 5.72
N THR A 75 -7.64 12.33 4.57
CA THR A 75 -7.12 11.83 3.29
C THR A 75 -5.77 12.45 2.98
N THR A 76 -5.64 13.77 3.08
CA THR A 76 -4.36 14.46 2.87
C THR A 76 -3.33 14.11 3.95
N GLY A 77 -3.76 14.07 5.21
CA GLY A 77 -2.88 13.79 6.35
C GLY A 77 -2.27 12.39 6.34
N VAL A 78 -3.02 11.38 5.89
CA VAL A 78 -2.54 10.01 5.74
C VAL A 78 -1.39 9.92 4.74
N TRP A 79 -1.57 10.52 3.55
CA TRP A 79 -0.54 10.53 2.50
C TRP A 79 0.65 11.44 2.82
N ALA A 80 0.50 12.42 3.72
CA ALA A 80 1.61 13.22 4.21
C ALA A 80 2.37 12.55 5.37
N ALA A 81 1.66 11.85 6.27
CA ALA A 81 2.24 11.29 7.48
C ALA A 81 2.92 9.93 7.26
N LEU A 82 2.28 9.01 6.53
CA LEU A 82 2.81 7.65 6.32
C LEU A 82 4.22 7.65 5.69
N PRO A 83 4.54 8.47 4.66
CA PRO A 83 5.89 8.50 4.08
C PRO A 83 6.98 8.94 5.06
N VAL A 84 6.65 9.79 6.04
CA VAL A 84 7.63 10.20 7.08
C VAL A 84 8.15 8.99 7.83
N PHE A 85 7.26 8.08 8.22
CA PHE A 85 7.64 6.84 8.92
C PHE A 85 8.14 5.76 7.95
N GLY A 86 7.60 5.74 6.73
CA GLY A 86 8.08 4.87 5.65
C GLY A 86 9.53 5.11 5.26
N ALA A 87 10.02 6.34 5.44
CA ALA A 87 11.38 6.74 5.17
C ALA A 87 12.40 6.26 6.23
N LEU A 88 11.97 5.96 7.46
CA LEU A 88 12.89 5.63 8.57
C LEU A 88 13.89 4.50 8.24
N PRO A 89 13.46 3.31 7.77
CA PRO A 89 14.41 2.25 7.44
C PRO A 89 15.28 2.59 6.22
N LEU A 90 14.85 3.51 5.34
CA LEU A 90 15.64 3.98 4.19
C LEU A 90 16.69 5.04 4.59
N MET A 91 16.46 5.75 5.69
CA MET A 91 17.39 6.73 6.24
C MET A 91 18.41 6.09 7.18
N MET A 92 17.97 5.14 8.01
CA MET A 92 18.80 4.48 9.02
C MET A 92 19.50 3.22 8.49
N GLY A 93 19.01 2.67 7.38
CA GLY A 93 19.50 1.42 6.80
C GLY A 93 20.65 1.58 5.81
N ALA A 94 20.89 0.54 5.02
CA ALA A 94 22.01 0.45 4.09
C ALA A 94 22.05 1.55 3.01
N THR A 95 20.93 2.24 2.79
CA THR A 95 20.83 3.33 1.81
C THR A 95 21.25 4.69 2.36
N GLU A 96 21.27 4.87 3.70
CA GLU A 96 21.66 6.11 4.40
C GLU A 96 21.10 7.40 3.76
N LEU A 97 19.85 7.35 3.28
CA LEU A 97 19.28 8.46 2.54
C LEU A 97 19.11 9.68 3.44
N ARG A 98 19.34 10.87 2.88
CA ARG A 98 18.92 12.12 3.52
C ARG A 98 17.39 12.13 3.61
N PHE A 99 16.85 12.87 4.57
CA PHE A 99 15.40 12.92 4.80
C PHE A 99 14.57 13.19 3.53
N VAL A 100 14.99 14.14 2.69
CA VAL A 100 14.27 14.47 1.45
C VAL A 100 14.23 13.29 0.47
N ASP A 101 15.35 12.58 0.33
CA ASP A 101 15.49 11.44 -0.58
C ASP A 101 14.71 10.23 -0.03
N GLY A 102 14.78 9.98 1.29
CA GLY A 102 14.01 8.92 1.96
C GLY A 102 12.50 9.18 1.94
N TYR A 103 12.07 10.42 2.17
CA TYR A 103 10.67 10.82 2.06
C TYR A 103 10.18 10.68 0.62
N PHE A 104 10.98 11.09 -0.37
CA PHE A 104 10.65 10.95 -1.78
C PHE A 104 10.45 9.47 -2.15
N GLU A 105 11.39 8.60 -1.79
CA GLU A 105 11.30 7.17 -2.07
C GLU A 105 10.06 6.55 -1.40
N ALA A 106 9.82 6.87 -0.13
CA ALA A 106 8.67 6.35 0.61
C ALA A 106 7.33 6.86 0.06
N MET A 107 7.27 8.14 -0.33
CA MET A 107 6.09 8.73 -0.97
C MET A 107 5.83 8.05 -2.31
N SER A 108 6.85 7.95 -3.16
CA SER A 108 6.77 7.28 -4.47
C SER A 108 6.33 5.82 -4.37
N GLY A 109 6.79 5.12 -3.34
CA GLY A 109 6.29 3.80 -2.98
C GLY A 109 4.81 3.83 -2.62
N LEU A 110 4.43 4.56 -1.58
CA LEU A 110 3.06 4.62 -1.09
C LEU A 110 2.04 5.12 -2.12
N THR A 111 2.41 6.05 -3.00
CA THR A 111 1.53 6.54 -4.07
C THR A 111 1.58 5.70 -5.33
N THR A 112 2.25 4.53 -5.28
CA THR A 112 2.42 3.61 -6.42
C THR A 112 2.96 4.32 -7.66
N THR A 113 3.84 5.30 -7.48
CA THR A 113 4.42 6.11 -8.57
C THR A 113 5.62 5.42 -9.20
N GLY A 114 6.43 4.70 -8.40
CA GLY A 114 7.51 3.87 -8.92
C GLY A 114 8.79 4.61 -9.33
N SER A 115 8.90 5.90 -9.06
CA SER A 115 10.13 6.66 -9.25
C SER A 115 11.10 6.41 -8.09
N THR A 116 12.37 6.16 -8.38
CA THR A 116 13.42 5.86 -7.39
C THR A 116 14.53 6.89 -7.43
N VAL A 117 15.06 7.26 -6.26
CA VAL A 117 16.32 8.02 -6.13
C VAL A 117 17.51 7.12 -5.79
N ILE A 118 17.25 5.85 -5.51
CA ILE A 118 18.25 4.85 -5.15
C ILE A 118 18.77 4.16 -6.42
N THR A 119 20.09 3.98 -6.49
CA THR A 119 20.80 3.17 -7.49
C THR A 119 21.55 2.01 -6.84
N GLY A 120 21.96 1.02 -7.61
CA GLY A 120 22.62 -0.18 -7.10
C GLY A 120 21.67 -1.11 -6.36
N LEU A 121 20.39 -1.14 -6.76
CA LEU A 121 19.32 -1.92 -6.12
C LEU A 121 19.66 -3.41 -6.02
N ASP A 122 20.38 -3.92 -7.02
CA ASP A 122 20.85 -5.30 -7.14
C ASP A 122 21.66 -5.78 -5.93
N ASN A 123 22.38 -4.85 -5.28
CA ASN A 123 23.28 -5.16 -4.17
C ASN A 123 22.70 -4.80 -2.79
N LEU A 124 21.52 -4.19 -2.73
CA LEU A 124 20.90 -3.82 -1.47
C LEU A 124 20.46 -5.05 -0.66
N PRO A 125 20.38 -4.92 0.68
CA PRO A 125 19.76 -5.93 1.52
C PRO A 125 18.34 -6.23 1.06
N LYS A 126 17.96 -7.50 1.11
CA LYS A 126 16.65 -7.96 0.61
C LYS A 126 15.49 -7.30 1.38
N GLY A 127 15.66 -7.03 2.67
CA GLY A 127 14.68 -6.31 3.47
C GLY A 127 14.41 -4.90 2.96
N ILE A 128 15.42 -4.17 2.50
CA ILE A 128 15.24 -2.82 1.91
C ILE A 128 14.44 -2.89 0.61
N ASN A 129 14.80 -3.80 -0.29
CA ASN A 129 14.06 -3.99 -1.54
C ASN A 129 12.62 -4.47 -1.28
N LEU A 130 12.43 -5.36 -0.30
CA LEU A 130 11.09 -5.79 0.09
C LEU A 130 10.28 -4.65 0.72
N TRP A 131 10.88 -3.80 1.54
CA TRP A 131 10.20 -2.66 2.13
C TRP A 131 9.67 -1.69 1.07
N ARG A 132 10.49 -1.40 0.05
CA ARG A 132 10.06 -0.60 -1.12
C ARG A 132 8.84 -1.23 -1.80
N GLY A 133 8.87 -2.54 -2.04
CA GLY A 133 7.73 -3.27 -2.60
C GLY A 133 6.48 -3.27 -1.71
N LEU A 134 6.66 -3.41 -0.38
CA LEU A 134 5.57 -3.37 0.60
C LEU A 134 4.92 -1.99 0.68
N LEU A 135 5.70 -0.90 0.58
CA LEU A 135 5.14 0.44 0.53
C LEU A 135 4.22 0.60 -0.70
N GLN A 136 4.61 0.09 -1.86
CA GLN A 136 3.73 0.08 -3.04
C GLN A 136 2.48 -0.79 -2.83
N TRP A 137 2.62 -1.97 -2.26
CA TRP A 137 1.50 -2.87 -2.03
C TRP A 137 0.49 -2.31 -1.02
N LEU A 138 0.97 -1.74 0.09
CA LEU A 138 0.15 -1.05 1.09
C LEU A 138 -0.51 0.21 0.51
N GLY A 139 0.23 0.95 -0.31
CA GLY A 139 -0.26 2.10 -1.05
C GLY A 139 -1.40 1.76 -2.02
N GLY A 140 -1.22 0.70 -2.81
CA GLY A 140 -2.18 0.21 -3.80
C GLY A 140 -3.51 -0.18 -3.17
N ILE A 141 -3.49 -1.02 -2.13
CA ILE A 141 -4.74 -1.33 -1.40
C ILE A 141 -5.33 -0.10 -0.70
N GLY A 142 -4.45 0.77 -0.18
CA GLY A 142 -4.84 2.01 0.49
C GLY A 142 -5.66 2.92 -0.41
N ILE A 143 -5.19 3.20 -1.63
CA ILE A 143 -5.91 4.07 -2.58
C ILE A 143 -7.21 3.43 -3.05
N ILE A 144 -7.26 2.11 -3.27
CA ILE A 144 -8.49 1.41 -3.67
C ILE A 144 -9.57 1.52 -2.57
N VAL A 145 -9.20 1.25 -1.32
CA VAL A 145 -10.13 1.32 -0.18
C VAL A 145 -10.56 2.76 0.10
N VAL A 146 -9.61 3.71 0.10
CA VAL A 146 -9.91 5.13 0.28
C VAL A 146 -10.84 5.65 -0.81
N ALA A 147 -10.56 5.30 -2.07
CA ALA A 147 -11.40 5.68 -3.20
C ALA A 147 -12.84 5.18 -3.02
N MET A 148 -13.01 3.91 -2.64
CA MET A 148 -14.32 3.32 -2.46
C MET A 148 -15.09 3.88 -1.26
N VAL A 149 -14.43 4.10 -0.12
CA VAL A 149 -15.08 4.56 1.11
C VAL A 149 -15.37 6.06 1.08
N PHE A 150 -14.44 6.88 0.58
CA PHE A 150 -14.50 8.33 0.75
C PHE A 150 -14.97 9.09 -0.49
N LEU A 151 -14.63 8.66 -1.72
CA LEU A 151 -15.05 9.40 -2.93
C LEU A 151 -16.57 9.58 -3.09
N PRO A 152 -17.44 8.61 -2.70
CA PRO A 152 -18.88 8.81 -2.80
C PRO A 152 -19.40 10.01 -1.98
N GLU A 153 -18.76 10.30 -0.84
CA GLU A 153 -19.13 11.38 0.08
C GLU A 153 -18.59 12.75 -0.36
N LEU A 154 -17.50 12.79 -1.15
CA LEU A 154 -16.82 14.04 -1.50
C LEU A 154 -17.56 14.91 -2.53
N ARG A 155 -18.67 14.44 -3.12
CA ARG A 155 -19.58 15.20 -4.02
C ARG A 155 -18.89 16.11 -5.06
N VAL A 156 -17.67 15.80 -5.49
CA VAL A 156 -16.94 16.64 -6.45
C VAL A 156 -17.53 16.43 -7.85
N GLY A 157 -18.39 17.36 -8.26
CA GLY A 157 -18.71 17.87 -9.62
C GLY A 157 -18.84 16.96 -10.86
N GLY A 158 -18.04 15.89 -11.02
CA GLY A 158 -18.01 15.01 -12.20
C GLY A 158 -18.54 13.60 -11.97
N MET A 159 -18.94 13.26 -10.74
CA MET A 159 -19.27 11.90 -10.32
C MET A 159 -20.60 11.32 -10.86
N GLN A 160 -21.41 12.08 -11.61
CA GLN A 160 -22.56 11.48 -12.31
C GLN A 160 -22.12 10.45 -13.36
N ILE A 161 -20.91 10.61 -13.92
CA ILE A 161 -20.31 9.68 -14.88
C ILE A 161 -19.70 8.44 -14.18
N PHE A 162 -19.10 8.59 -12.99
CA PHE A 162 -18.61 7.45 -12.21
C PHE A 162 -19.71 6.65 -11.51
N ARG A 163 -20.88 7.26 -11.27
CA ARG A 163 -22.07 6.55 -10.78
C ARG A 163 -22.57 5.48 -11.75
N SER A 164 -22.44 5.70 -13.06
CA SER A 164 -23.01 4.77 -14.05
C SER A 164 -22.21 3.50 -14.26
N GLU A 165 -20.91 3.48 -13.93
CA GLU A 165 -20.04 2.32 -14.23
C GLU A 165 -19.48 1.60 -12.99
N ALA A 166 -19.29 2.27 -11.86
CA ALA A 166 -18.56 1.68 -10.72
C ALA A 166 -19.33 1.69 -9.39
N PHE A 167 -20.39 2.48 -9.25
CA PHE A 167 -20.91 2.84 -7.92
C PHE A 167 -22.45 2.88 -7.79
N ASP A 168 -23.21 2.15 -8.62
CA ASP A 168 -24.66 2.00 -8.40
C ASP A 168 -24.94 1.03 -7.23
N THR A 169 -24.69 1.51 -6.01
CA THR A 169 -25.01 0.79 -4.78
C THR A 169 -26.38 1.25 -4.30
N MET A 170 -27.41 0.54 -4.77
CA MET A 170 -28.82 0.64 -4.37
C MET A 170 -29.05 0.89 -2.86
N GLY A 171 -29.04 2.16 -2.44
CA GLY A 171 -29.80 2.72 -1.31
C GLY A 171 -29.36 2.44 0.14
N LYS A 172 -28.35 1.61 0.43
CA LYS A 172 -27.84 1.41 1.82
C LYS A 172 -26.31 1.37 1.85
N ILE A 173 -25.71 2.54 2.09
CA ILE A 173 -24.29 2.83 1.80
C ILE A 173 -23.32 2.36 2.91
N LEU A 174 -23.70 2.44 4.19
CA LEU A 174 -22.75 2.30 5.30
C LEU A 174 -22.45 0.86 5.81
N PRO A 175 -23.41 -0.08 5.95
CA PRO A 175 -23.11 -1.46 6.36
C PRO A 175 -22.38 -2.28 5.28
N ARG A 176 -22.31 -1.75 4.06
CA ARG A 176 -21.69 -2.41 2.90
C ARG A 176 -20.24 -1.97 2.66
N ALA A 177 -19.85 -0.75 3.02
CA ALA A 177 -18.51 -0.25 2.70
C ALA A 177 -17.39 -1.08 3.35
N THR A 178 -17.51 -1.42 4.64
CA THR A 178 -16.54 -2.29 5.34
C THR A 178 -16.53 -3.71 4.77
N ALA A 179 -17.69 -4.27 4.46
CA ALA A 179 -17.80 -5.59 3.83
C ALA A 179 -17.17 -5.61 2.43
N ILE A 180 -17.40 -4.56 1.62
CA ILE A 180 -16.81 -4.40 0.29
C ILE A 180 -15.29 -4.20 0.42
N ALA A 181 -14.80 -3.38 1.35
CA ALA A 181 -13.36 -3.23 1.61
C ALA A 181 -12.70 -4.57 1.96
N GLY A 182 -13.36 -5.39 2.78
CA GLY A 182 -12.91 -6.75 3.08
C GLY A 182 -12.84 -7.63 1.82
N GLN A 183 -13.88 -7.61 0.98
CA GLN A 183 -13.90 -8.39 -0.27
C GLN A 183 -12.84 -7.90 -1.28
N ILE A 184 -12.63 -6.59 -1.39
CA ILE A 184 -11.54 -6.00 -2.19
C ILE A 184 -10.19 -6.50 -1.68
N SER A 185 -9.98 -6.50 -0.36
CA SER A 185 -8.73 -6.97 0.25
C SER A 185 -8.47 -8.45 -0.08
N VAL A 186 -9.51 -9.29 -0.07
CA VAL A 186 -9.42 -10.70 -0.47
C VAL A 186 -9.03 -10.83 -1.94
N VAL A 187 -9.66 -10.06 -2.85
CA VAL A 187 -9.31 -10.07 -4.28
C VAL A 187 -7.87 -9.62 -4.50
N TYR A 188 -7.45 -8.54 -3.82
CA TYR A 188 -6.09 -8.00 -3.91
C TYR A 188 -5.03 -9.01 -3.47
N LEU A 189 -5.26 -9.66 -2.32
CA LEU A 189 -4.41 -10.75 -1.84
C LEU A 189 -4.41 -11.96 -2.79
N ALA A 190 -5.57 -12.37 -3.31
CA ALA A 190 -5.67 -13.50 -4.23
C ALA A 190 -4.93 -13.24 -5.54
N LEU A 191 -5.07 -12.05 -6.13
CA LEU A 191 -4.33 -11.64 -7.32
C LEU A 191 -2.82 -11.58 -7.04
N THR A 192 -2.41 -11.04 -5.90
CA THR A 192 -0.99 -11.00 -5.48
C THR A 192 -0.43 -12.42 -5.39
N LEU A 193 -1.09 -13.33 -4.67
CA LEU A 193 -0.62 -14.72 -4.51
C LEU A 193 -0.59 -15.48 -5.85
N ALA A 194 -1.58 -15.28 -6.71
CA ALA A 194 -1.61 -15.86 -8.05
C ALA A 194 -0.45 -15.35 -8.93
N CYS A 195 -0.10 -14.06 -8.80
CA CYS A 195 1.02 -13.45 -9.48
C CYS A 195 2.36 -14.03 -8.97
N ILE A 196 2.54 -14.13 -7.66
CA ILE A 196 3.71 -14.78 -7.03
C ILE A 196 3.86 -16.21 -7.56
N ALA A 197 2.79 -17.00 -7.55
CA ALA A 197 2.82 -18.38 -8.01
C ALA A 197 3.22 -18.47 -9.49
N SER A 198 2.69 -17.59 -10.33
CA SER A 198 2.97 -17.56 -11.78
C SER A 198 4.41 -17.14 -12.08
N TYR A 199 4.95 -16.16 -11.36
CA TYR A 199 6.36 -15.78 -11.45
C TYR A 199 7.29 -16.90 -10.98
N PHE A 200 6.97 -17.55 -9.87
CA PHE A 200 7.76 -18.65 -9.32
C PHE A 200 7.80 -19.87 -10.27
N THR A 201 6.66 -20.27 -10.85
CA THR A 201 6.61 -21.41 -11.78
C THR A 201 7.35 -21.16 -13.10
N LEU A 202 7.51 -19.90 -13.49
CA LEU A 202 8.28 -19.49 -14.67
C LEU A 202 9.77 -19.26 -14.38
N GLY A 203 10.23 -19.55 -13.17
CA GLY A 203 11.67 -19.61 -12.84
C GLY A 203 12.22 -18.40 -12.08
N MET A 204 11.39 -17.42 -11.68
CA MET A 204 11.83 -16.42 -10.69
C MET A 204 12.05 -17.10 -9.33
N ASN A 205 13.10 -16.70 -8.61
CA ASN A 205 13.26 -17.16 -7.23
C ASN A 205 12.16 -16.56 -6.33
N ALA A 206 11.95 -17.17 -5.15
CA ALA A 206 10.85 -16.79 -4.26
C ALA A 206 10.87 -15.32 -3.81
N PHE A 207 12.06 -14.73 -3.63
CA PHE A 207 12.18 -13.34 -3.23
C PHE A 207 11.75 -12.41 -4.36
N ASP A 208 12.30 -12.58 -5.56
CA ASP A 208 11.96 -11.72 -6.70
C ASP A 208 10.52 -11.91 -7.14
N ALA A 209 10.01 -13.15 -7.14
CA ALA A 209 8.60 -13.42 -7.42
C ALA A 209 7.67 -12.69 -6.44
N THR A 210 8.04 -12.64 -5.15
CA THR A 210 7.28 -11.89 -4.14
C THR A 210 7.39 -10.39 -4.37
N MET A 211 8.61 -9.87 -4.48
CA MET A 211 8.88 -8.45 -4.64
C MET A 211 8.17 -7.89 -5.88
N HIS A 212 8.32 -8.54 -7.03
CA HIS A 212 7.69 -8.10 -8.27
C HIS A 212 6.17 -8.27 -8.27
N ALA A 213 5.62 -9.32 -7.66
CA ALA A 213 4.17 -9.46 -7.58
C ALA A 213 3.52 -8.35 -6.74
N LEU A 214 4.18 -7.93 -5.64
CA LEU A 214 3.72 -6.80 -4.81
C LEU A 214 3.60 -5.52 -5.66
N THR A 215 4.59 -5.24 -6.50
CA THR A 215 4.68 -4.01 -7.30
C THR A 215 3.88 -4.06 -8.60
N THR A 216 3.68 -5.25 -9.17
CA THR A 216 2.82 -5.48 -10.34
C THR A 216 1.36 -5.32 -9.98
N VAL A 217 0.88 -5.96 -8.91
CA VAL A 217 -0.54 -5.90 -8.51
C VAL A 217 -0.92 -4.55 -7.91
N SER A 218 0.04 -3.82 -7.33
CA SER A 218 -0.16 -2.41 -6.95
C SER A 218 -0.03 -1.43 -8.12
N THR A 219 0.29 -1.90 -9.34
CA THR A 219 0.55 -1.06 -10.51
C THR A 219 1.63 0.01 -10.29
N GLY A 220 2.60 -0.27 -9.42
CA GLY A 220 3.60 0.71 -8.98
C GLY A 220 4.95 0.62 -9.68
N GLY A 221 5.44 -0.58 -10.00
CA GLY A 221 6.64 -0.76 -10.83
C GLY A 221 8.01 -0.64 -10.14
N PHE A 222 8.10 -0.66 -8.80
CA PHE A 222 9.40 -0.87 -8.14
C PHE A 222 9.98 -2.25 -8.44
N SER A 223 11.30 -2.36 -8.33
CA SER A 223 12.08 -3.56 -8.64
C SER A 223 13.23 -3.74 -7.64
N SER A 224 13.68 -4.98 -7.46
CA SER A 224 14.94 -5.33 -6.78
C SER A 224 16.19 -5.11 -7.64
N TYR A 225 16.01 -4.72 -8.91
CA TYR A 225 17.07 -4.51 -9.90
C TYR A 225 17.00 -3.10 -10.50
N ASP A 226 18.16 -2.49 -10.77
CA ASP A 226 18.26 -1.20 -11.46
C ASP A 226 17.68 -1.25 -12.87
N ALA A 227 17.81 -2.40 -13.56
CA ALA A 227 17.22 -2.64 -14.87
C ALA A 227 15.68 -2.85 -14.84
N SER A 228 15.05 -2.66 -13.68
CA SER A 228 13.62 -2.91 -13.45
C SER A 228 13.25 -4.35 -13.85
N PHE A 229 12.09 -4.54 -14.49
CA PHE A 229 11.64 -5.83 -14.99
C PHE A 229 12.46 -6.33 -16.19
N GLY A 230 13.35 -5.52 -16.76
CA GLY A 230 14.19 -5.90 -17.91
C GLY A 230 15.10 -7.10 -17.65
N THR A 231 15.38 -7.42 -16.38
CA THR A 231 16.08 -8.64 -15.96
C THR A 231 15.28 -9.92 -16.28
N PHE A 232 13.96 -9.82 -16.41
CA PHE A 232 13.02 -10.95 -16.49
C PHE A 232 12.31 -11.04 -17.84
N SER A 233 13.07 -10.95 -18.93
CA SER A 233 12.52 -10.95 -20.29
C SER A 233 11.83 -12.27 -20.69
N GLY A 234 10.92 -12.21 -21.67
CA GLY A 234 10.26 -13.39 -22.24
C GLY A 234 8.95 -13.77 -21.53
N PRO A 235 8.73 -15.04 -21.12
CA PRO A 235 7.46 -15.48 -20.54
C PRO A 235 6.99 -14.66 -19.33
N LEU A 236 7.91 -14.17 -18.52
CA LEU A 236 7.63 -13.38 -17.32
C LEU A 236 7.05 -11.99 -17.66
N GLU A 237 7.46 -11.36 -18.77
CA GLU A 237 6.89 -10.08 -19.22
C GLU A 237 5.41 -10.22 -19.63
N TYR A 238 5.06 -11.34 -20.27
CA TYR A 238 3.67 -11.63 -20.63
C TYR A 238 2.81 -11.87 -19.39
N VAL A 239 3.32 -12.61 -18.41
CA VAL A 239 2.63 -12.79 -17.12
C VAL A 239 2.46 -11.45 -16.40
N ALA A 240 3.52 -10.64 -16.33
CA ALA A 240 3.44 -9.30 -15.76
C ALA A 240 2.35 -8.46 -16.45
N SER A 241 2.31 -8.48 -17.77
CA SER A 241 1.32 -7.75 -18.57
C SER A 241 -0.12 -8.19 -18.27
N VAL A 242 -0.37 -9.50 -18.15
CA VAL A 242 -1.69 -10.01 -17.77
C VAL A 242 -2.08 -9.54 -16.38
N PHE A 243 -1.20 -9.63 -15.39
CA PHE A 243 -1.50 -9.19 -14.02
C PHE A 243 -1.65 -7.67 -13.91
N MET A 244 -0.91 -6.88 -14.69
CA MET A 244 -1.11 -5.43 -14.78
C MET A 244 -2.51 -5.09 -15.32
N VAL A 245 -2.96 -5.78 -16.37
CA VAL A 245 -4.33 -5.59 -16.89
C VAL A 245 -5.36 -5.98 -15.83
N LEU A 246 -5.19 -7.12 -15.17
CA LEU A 246 -6.11 -7.56 -14.11
C LEU A 246 -6.14 -6.57 -12.94
N ALA A 247 -4.99 -6.03 -12.53
CA ALA A 247 -4.89 -5.06 -11.45
C ALA A 247 -5.44 -3.67 -11.83
N ALA A 248 -5.41 -3.30 -13.11
CA ALA A 248 -5.98 -2.03 -13.60
C ALA A 248 -7.52 -2.05 -13.67
N LEU A 249 -8.16 -3.22 -13.67
CA LEU A 249 -9.60 -3.32 -13.70
C LEU A 249 -10.23 -2.87 -12.37
N PRO A 250 -11.45 -2.28 -12.40
CA PRO A 250 -12.10 -1.85 -11.17
C PRO A 250 -12.33 -3.02 -10.20
N PHE A 251 -11.72 -2.96 -9.02
CA PHE A 251 -11.78 -4.05 -8.03
C PHE A 251 -13.21 -4.40 -7.59
N VAL A 252 -14.11 -3.42 -7.63
CA VAL A 252 -15.55 -3.60 -7.37
C VAL A 252 -16.18 -4.60 -8.36
N ARG A 253 -15.71 -4.71 -9.61
CA ARG A 253 -16.21 -5.69 -10.58
C ARG A 253 -15.84 -7.12 -10.18
N TYR A 254 -14.64 -7.36 -9.68
CA TYR A 254 -14.28 -8.67 -9.13
C TYR A 254 -15.18 -9.04 -7.95
N VAL A 255 -15.45 -8.08 -7.07
CA VAL A 255 -16.37 -8.27 -5.94
C VAL A 255 -17.80 -8.60 -6.44
N GLN A 256 -18.30 -7.91 -7.46
CA GLN A 256 -19.61 -8.21 -8.05
C GLN A 256 -19.66 -9.62 -8.67
N LEU A 257 -18.62 -10.01 -9.39
CA LEU A 257 -18.48 -11.35 -9.97
C LEU A 257 -18.48 -12.45 -8.90
N LEU A 258 -17.72 -12.28 -7.82
CA LEU A 258 -17.71 -13.22 -6.68
C LEU A 258 -19.07 -13.35 -6.01
N ASN A 259 -19.87 -12.28 -6.02
CA ASN A 259 -21.23 -12.26 -5.49
C ASN A 259 -22.29 -12.69 -6.53
N GLY A 260 -21.89 -13.28 -7.66
CA GLY A 260 -22.79 -13.85 -8.68
C GLY A 260 -23.42 -12.82 -9.63
N ARG A 261 -22.92 -11.59 -9.67
CA ARG A 261 -23.41 -10.52 -10.55
C ARG A 261 -22.43 -10.29 -11.70
N ALA A 262 -22.66 -10.98 -12.81
CA ALA A 262 -21.82 -10.89 -14.00
C ALA A 262 -22.21 -9.76 -14.97
N GLN A 263 -23.42 -9.19 -14.83
CA GLN A 263 -23.89 -8.12 -15.71
C GLN A 263 -23.30 -6.75 -15.28
N PRO A 264 -22.95 -5.87 -16.24
CA PRO A 264 -22.61 -4.47 -15.99
C PRO A 264 -23.64 -3.78 -15.11
#